data_AF-A0A968AYN7-F1
#
_entry.id   AF-A0A968AYN7-F1
#
_cell.length_a   1.000
_cell.length_b   1.000
_cell.length_c   1.000
_cell.angle_alpha   90.00
_cell.angle_beta   90.00
_cell.angle_gamma   90.00
#
_symmetry.space_group_name_H-M   'P 1'
#
loop_
_entity.id
_entity.type
_entity.pdbx_description
1 polymer ?
#
loop_
_entity_poly.entity_id
_entity_poly.type
_entity_poly.pdbx_seq_one_letter_code
_entity_poly.pdbx_strand_id
1 'polypeptide(L)'
;IITELPYQVNKAALVERIAELVKVKRISGVAEVRDESDREGMRIVIELKKEGQPRQILNNLHKYTAMQSAFFINMVALVDGQPKVINLKEALT
;
A
#
# COMPACT_ATOMS: atom_id res chain seq x y z
N ILE A 1 6.82 -10.60 -4.02
CA ILE A 1 7.69 -9.42 -4.22
C ILE A 1 6.77 -8.23 -4.44
N ILE A 2 7.04 -7.10 -3.80
CA ILE A 2 6.29 -5.86 -3.95
C ILE A 2 7.21 -4.84 -4.62
N THR A 3 6.78 -4.31 -5.77
CA THR A 3 7.56 -3.38 -6.61
C THR A 3 6.99 -1.97 -6.61
N GLU A 4 5.74 -1.81 -6.21
CA GLU A 4 5.01 -0.53 -6.17
C GLU A 4 4.13 -0.47 -4.93
N LEU A 5 3.80 0.75 -4.49
CA LEU A 5 2.95 1.02 -3.34
C LEU A 5 1.85 2.01 -3.72
N PRO A 6 0.69 1.97 -3.04
CA PRO A 6 -0.35 2.97 -3.25
C PRO A 6 0.13 4.38 -2.90
N TYR A 7 -0.59 5.37 -3.46
CA TYR A 7 -0.33 6.79 -3.19
C TYR A 7 -0.35 7.10 -1.69
N GLN A 8 0.58 7.97 -1.25
CA GLN A 8 0.75 8.38 0.15
C GLN A 8 1.05 7.25 1.14
N VAL A 9 1.51 6.09 0.69
CA VAL A 9 1.96 5.01 1.58
C VAL A 9 3.46 5.15 1.86
N ASN A 10 3.82 5.23 3.14
CA ASN A 10 5.21 5.20 3.56
C ASN A 10 5.73 3.75 3.57
N LYS A 11 6.82 3.51 2.83
CA LYS A 11 7.45 2.19 2.71
C LYS A 11 7.92 1.61 4.05
N ALA A 12 8.66 2.38 4.83
CA ALA A 12 9.24 1.90 6.09
C ALA A 12 8.14 1.54 7.10
N ALA A 13 7.11 2.39 7.21
CA ALA A 13 5.95 2.13 8.06
C ALA A 13 5.16 0.88 7.62
N LEU A 14 5.07 0.63 6.30
CA LEU A 14 4.44 -0.59 5.80
C LEU A 14 5.23 -1.84 6.19
N VAL A 15 6.56 -1.83 6.00
CA VAL A 15 7.42 -2.96 6.35
C VAL A 15 7.36 -3.26 7.84
N GLU A 16 7.43 -2.22 8.68
CA GLU A 16 7.29 -2.34 10.14
C GLU A 16 5.93 -2.94 10.51
N ARG A 17 4.84 -2.45 9.90
CA ARG A 17 3.51 -2.97 10.13
C ARG A 17 3.37 -4.44 9.75
N ILE A 18 3.96 -4.87 8.63
CA ILE A 18 3.94 -6.28 8.24
C ILE A 18 4.71 -7.12 9.27
N ALA A 19 5.90 -6.67 9.70
CA ALA A 19 6.70 -7.38 10.71
C ALA A 19 5.94 -7.53 12.04
N GLU A 20 5.23 -6.49 12.48
CA GLU A 20 4.35 -6.53 13.65
C GLU A 20 3.22 -7.57 13.47
N LEU A 21 2.52 -7.55 12.33
CA LEU A 21 1.42 -8.46 12.03
C LEU A 21 1.87 -9.93 11.99
N VAL A 22 3.09 -10.20 11.53
CA VAL A 22 3.72 -11.52 11.56
C VAL A 22 4.06 -11.92 12.99
N LYS A 23 4.64 -11.02 13.78
CA LYS A 23 5.00 -11.25 15.19
C LYS A 23 3.79 -11.61 16.05
N VAL A 24 2.67 -10.90 15.88
CA VAL A 24 1.41 -11.20 16.61
C VAL A 24 0.60 -12.34 15.99
N LYS A 25 1.16 -13.04 14.99
CA LYS A 25 0.54 -14.16 14.25
C LYS A 25 -0.80 -13.82 13.58
N ARG A 26 -1.06 -12.54 13.30
CA ARG A 26 -2.22 -12.12 12.51
C ARG A 26 -2.03 -12.44 11.03
N ILE A 27 -0.78 -12.47 10.57
CA ILE A 27 -0.37 -13.04 9.29
C ILE A 27 0.59 -14.20 9.58
N SER A 28 0.22 -15.41 9.17
CA SER A 28 1.03 -16.62 9.32
C SER A 28 1.66 -17.05 7.99
N GLY A 29 2.66 -17.93 8.05
CA GLY A 29 3.32 -18.46 6.83
C GLY A 29 4.36 -17.52 6.20
N VAL A 30 4.66 -16.39 6.84
CA VAL A 30 5.80 -15.52 6.48
C VAL A 30 7.02 -15.93 7.30
N ALA A 31 8.15 -16.13 6.64
CA ALA A 31 9.44 -16.41 7.26
C ALA A 31 10.16 -15.11 7.61
N GLU A 32 10.27 -14.20 6.65
CA GLU A 32 10.98 -12.93 6.79
C GLU A 32 10.40 -11.87 5.85
N VAL A 33 10.58 -10.59 6.22
CA VAL A 33 10.31 -9.44 5.35
C VAL A 33 11.61 -8.65 5.21
N ARG A 34 12.05 -8.42 3.96
CA ARG A 34 13.27 -7.68 3.64
C ARG A 34 12.97 -6.52 2.70
N ASP A 35 13.57 -5.37 2.96
CA ASP A 35 13.61 -4.25 2.02
C ASP A 35 14.91 -4.34 1.23
N GLU A 36 14.80 -4.74 -0.04
CA GLU A 36 15.90 -4.87 -1.00
C GLU A 36 15.84 -3.72 -2.02
N SER A 37 15.23 -2.57 -1.65
CA SER A 37 15.17 -1.40 -2.51
C SER A 37 16.53 -0.70 -2.62
N ASP A 38 16.85 -0.22 -3.81
CA ASP A 38 18.05 0.56 -4.10
C ASP A 38 17.68 1.92 -4.73
N ARG A 39 18.64 2.55 -5.42
CA ARG A 39 18.41 3.82 -6.13
C ARG A 39 17.68 3.65 -7.45
N GLU A 40 17.66 2.45 -8.03
CA GLU A 40 17.06 2.15 -9.32
C GLU A 40 15.60 1.69 -9.19
N GLY A 41 15.22 1.11 -8.04
CA GLY A 41 13.86 0.70 -7.82
C GLY A 41 13.52 0.28 -6.40
N MET A 42 12.23 0.32 -6.10
CA MET A 42 11.68 -0.21 -4.86
C MET A 42 11.47 -1.72 -4.99
N ARG A 43 11.94 -2.48 -3.99
CA ARG A 43 11.76 -3.94 -3.96
C ARG A 43 11.65 -4.46 -2.54
N ILE A 44 10.44 -4.81 -2.13
CA ILE A 44 10.20 -5.45 -0.83
C ILE A 44 9.95 -6.94 -1.06
N VAL A 45 10.70 -7.78 -0.35
CA VAL A 45 10.62 -9.24 -0.43
C VAL A 45 9.95 -9.77 0.83
N ILE A 46 8.91 -10.57 0.62
CA ILE A 46 8.26 -11.34 1.69
C ILE A 46 8.60 -12.80 1.41
N GLU A 47 9.45 -13.37 2.25
CA GLU A 47 9.83 -14.78 2.16
C GLU A 47 8.77 -15.62 2.88
N LEU A 48 8.31 -16.67 2.23
CA LEU A 48 7.27 -17.55 2.77
C LEU A 48 7.90 -18.79 3.39
N LYS A 49 7.26 -19.32 4.43
CA LYS A 49 7.58 -20.65 4.96
C LYS A 49 7.14 -21.73 3.97
N LYS A 50 7.71 -22.93 4.07
CA LYS A 50 7.40 -24.05 3.16
C LYS A 50 5.91 -24.40 3.12
N GLU A 51 5.24 -24.27 4.25
CA GLU A 51 3.81 -24.52 4.45
C GLU A 51 2.92 -23.28 4.19
N GLY A 52 3.51 -22.13 3.86
CA GLY A 52 2.79 -20.87 3.64
C GLY A 52 1.97 -20.92 2.35
N GLN A 53 0.68 -20.57 2.43
CA GLN A 53 -0.20 -20.49 1.27
C GLN A 53 -0.15 -19.07 0.65
N PRO A 54 0.47 -18.85 -0.52
CA PRO A 54 0.75 -17.50 -1.02
C PRO A 54 -0.49 -16.64 -1.22
N ARG A 55 -1.58 -17.22 -1.75
CA ARG A 55 -2.84 -16.50 -1.99
C ARG A 55 -3.49 -16.02 -0.70
N GLN A 56 -3.49 -16.84 0.35
CA GLN A 56 -4.05 -16.47 1.64
C GLN A 56 -3.25 -15.35 2.29
N ILE A 57 -1.92 -15.43 2.22
CA ILE A 57 -1.00 -14.42 2.75
C ILE A 57 -1.19 -13.09 2.02
N LEU A 58 -1.28 -13.12 0.69
CA LEU A 58 -1.55 -11.92 -0.11
C LEU A 58 -2.87 -11.25 0.28
N ASN A 59 -3.96 -12.03 0.40
CA ASN A 59 -5.25 -11.50 0.83
C ASN A 59 -5.19 -10.88 2.24
N ASN A 60 -4.46 -11.51 3.16
CA ASN A 60 -4.27 -10.97 4.50
C ASN A 60 -3.44 -9.68 4.50
N LEU A 61 -2.41 -9.60 3.65
CA LEU A 61 -1.63 -8.37 3.46
C LEU A 61 -2.52 -7.23 2.95
N HIS A 62 -3.36 -7.48 1.94
CA HIS A 62 -4.32 -6.48 1.44
C HIS A 62 -5.33 -6.05 2.51
N LYS A 63 -5.78 -6.98 3.35
CA LYS A 63 -6.79 -6.72 4.38
C LYS A 63 -6.25 -5.94 5.59
N TYR A 64 -5.01 -6.19 5.99
CA TYR A 64 -4.46 -5.68 7.26
C TYR A 64 -3.35 -4.65 7.11
N THR A 65 -2.96 -4.31 5.89
CA THR A 65 -1.90 -3.33 5.61
C THR A 65 -2.37 -2.28 4.62
N ALA A 66 -1.58 -1.22 4.45
CA ALA A 66 -1.83 -0.18 3.46
C ALA A 66 -1.47 -0.58 2.01
N MET A 67 -1.20 -1.86 1.73
CA MET A 67 -0.97 -2.34 0.35
C MET A 67 -2.20 -2.19 -0.55
N GLN A 68 -3.39 -2.16 0.04
CA GLN A 68 -4.63 -1.89 -0.68
C GLN A 68 -5.43 -0.85 0.11
N SER A 69 -5.75 0.27 -0.52
CA SER A 69 -6.53 1.35 0.08
C SER A 69 -7.59 1.87 -0.90
N ALA A 70 -8.65 2.46 -0.36
CA ALA A 70 -9.62 3.21 -1.15
C ALA A 70 -9.21 4.68 -1.18
N PHE A 71 -9.25 5.29 -2.36
CA PHE A 71 -9.05 6.73 -2.52
C PHE A 71 -10.41 7.38 -2.79
N PHE A 72 -10.88 8.21 -1.86
CA PHE A 72 -12.12 8.95 -2.01
C PHE A 72 -11.85 10.26 -2.76
N ILE A 73 -12.26 10.29 -4.02
CA ILE A 73 -12.02 11.44 -4.90
C ILE A 73 -12.98 12.57 -4.52
N ASN A 74 -12.44 13.77 -4.33
CA ASN A 74 -13.22 15.00 -4.23
C ASN A 74 -12.51 16.13 -4.99
N MET A 75 -13.01 16.44 -6.19
CA MET A 75 -12.44 17.50 -7.04
C MET A 75 -13.04 18.85 -6.65
N VAL A 76 -12.36 19.59 -5.77
CA VAL A 76 -12.77 20.92 -5.31
C VAL A 76 -11.70 21.94 -5.62
N ALA A 77 -12.10 23.09 -6.18
CA ALA A 77 -11.21 24.20 -6.50
C ALA A 77 -11.91 25.54 -6.29
N LEU A 78 -11.15 26.64 -6.31
CA LEU A 78 -11.70 28.00 -6.36
C LEU A 78 -12.02 28.36 -7.81
N VAL A 79 -13.28 28.66 -8.10
CA VAL A 79 -13.74 29.22 -9.39
C VAL A 79 -14.28 30.61 -9.09
N ASP A 80 -13.65 31.64 -9.67
CA ASP A 80 -13.96 33.05 -9.41
C ASP A 80 -13.89 33.41 -7.91
N GLY A 81 -12.90 32.85 -7.21
CA GLY A 81 -12.70 33.07 -5.78
C GLY A 81 -13.66 32.33 -4.85
N GLN A 82 -14.55 31.48 -5.38
CA GLN A 82 -15.50 30.68 -4.59
C GLN A 82 -15.19 29.18 -4.69
N PRO A 83 -15.24 28.42 -3.58
CA PRO A 83 -15.02 26.98 -3.60
C PRO A 83 -16.17 26.26 -4.31
N LYS A 84 -15.86 25.48 -5.34
CA LYS A 84 -16.82 24.65 -6.09
C LYS A 84 -16.27 23.24 -6.28
N VAL A 85 -17.16 22.26 -6.24
CA VAL A 85 -16.89 20.92 -6.77
C VAL A 85 -16.92 21.04 -8.28
N ILE A 86 -15.85 20.60 -8.95
CA ILE A 86 -15.71 20.71 -10.40
C ILE A 86 -15.61 19.34 -11.04
N ASN A 87 -16.06 19.24 -12.29
CA ASN A 87 -15.85 18.07 -13.13
C ASN A 87 -14.56 18.19 -13.96
N LEU A 88 -14.22 17.14 -14.71
CA LEU A 88 -12.99 17.11 -15.51
C LEU A 88 -12.94 18.17 -16.61
N LYS A 89 -14.08 18.53 -17.23
CA LYS A 89 -14.11 19.57 -18.27
C LYS A 89 -13.78 20.94 -17.66
N GLU A 90 -14.42 21.28 -16.54
CA GLU A 90 -14.19 22.52 -15.80
C GLU A 90 -12.76 22.64 -15.26
N ALA A 91 -12.09 21.51 -14.98
CA ALA A 91 -10.68 21.52 -14.57
C ALA A 91 -9.69 21.81 -15.73
N LEU A 92 -10.10 21.57 -16.97
CA LEU A 92 -9.25 21.71 -18.16
C LEU A 92 -9.48 23.02 -18.93
N THR A 93 -10.53 23.77 -18.59
CA THR A 93 -10.94 25.03 -19.23
C THR A 93 -10.96 26.16 -18.24
#